data_AF-A0A183GU54-F1
#
_entry.id   AF-A0A183GU54-F1
#
_cell.length_a   1.000
_cell.length_b   1.000
_cell.length_c   1.000
_cell.angle_alpha   90.00
_cell.angle_beta   90.00
_cell.angle_gamma   90.00
#
_symmetry.space_group_name_H-M   'P 1'
#
loop_
_entity.id
_entity.type
_entity.pdbx_description
1 polymer ?
#
loop_
_entity_poly.entity_id
_entity_poly.type
_entity_poly.pdbx_seq_one_letter_code
_entity_poly.pdbx_strand_id
1 'polypeptide(L)'
;MNSSVDPCYDFYEYACGQWIRGHPIPDDAPSVSNFENLGQDLEFALKELLEEKIGREEQINRESAIGKAKFFYKLCLNESEIFDNWRTTFDEVVESFGGWPSLGHPLQGQISIERLYGDMVAKFRADSLFKATVQPDDKNSEKHVLLVRDISTYRTWAVSLNCSVSHNVIMPLT
;
A
#
# COMPACT_ATOMS: atom_id res chain seq x y z
N MET A 1 33.03 -2.01 -6.42
CA MET A 1 34.07 -0.96 -6.47
C MET A 1 34.77 -0.97 -7.83
N ASN A 2 34.84 0.19 -8.50
CA ASN A 2 35.64 0.46 -9.68
C ASN A 2 36.89 1.25 -9.28
N SER A 3 38.00 0.56 -9.02
CA SER A 3 39.26 1.19 -8.57
C SER A 3 39.99 2.01 -9.65
N SER A 4 39.50 2.02 -10.89
CA SER A 4 40.06 2.82 -11.97
C SER A 4 39.59 4.28 -11.98
N VAL A 5 38.64 4.64 -11.11
CA VAL A 5 38.09 6.00 -10.98
C VAL A 5 38.62 6.63 -9.70
N ASP A 6 38.96 7.92 -9.73
CA ASP A 6 39.41 8.63 -8.52
C ASP A 6 38.18 8.97 -7.63
N PRO A 7 38.14 8.47 -6.38
CA PRO A 7 37.02 8.72 -5.46
C PRO A 7 36.81 10.21 -5.12
N CYS A 8 37.83 11.06 -5.26
CA CYS A 8 37.70 12.50 -5.02
C CYS A 8 36.86 13.21 -6.09
N TYR A 9 36.75 12.63 -7.29
CA TYR A 9 35.99 13.18 -8.40
C TYR A 9 34.62 12.52 -8.56
N ASP A 10 34.55 11.19 -8.47
CA ASP A 10 33.28 10.45 -8.52
C ASP A 10 33.31 9.26 -7.55
N PHE A 11 32.92 9.55 -6.31
CA PHE A 11 32.87 8.54 -5.26
C PHE A 11 31.81 7.45 -5.56
N TYR A 12 30.73 7.79 -6.28
CA TYR A 12 29.66 6.84 -6.57
C TYR A 12 30.11 5.81 -7.59
N GLU A 13 30.71 6.21 -8.70
CA GLU A 13 31.29 5.26 -9.68
C GLU A 13 32.44 4.47 -9.06
N TYR A 14 33.30 5.11 -8.25
CA TYR A 14 34.35 4.38 -7.52
C TYR A 14 33.77 3.28 -6.62
N ALA A 15 32.79 3.58 -5.77
CA ALA A 15 32.22 2.61 -4.85
C ALA A 15 31.35 1.56 -5.56
N CYS A 16 30.45 2.01 -6.44
CA CYS A 16 29.33 1.22 -6.97
C CYS A 16 29.46 0.84 -8.44
N GLY A 17 30.37 1.44 -9.22
CA GLY A 17 30.37 1.33 -10.69
C GLY A 17 30.41 -0.10 -11.23
N GLN A 18 31.20 -0.99 -10.61
CA GLN A 18 31.20 -2.41 -10.97
C GLN A 18 29.92 -3.15 -10.57
N TRP A 19 29.30 -2.76 -9.45
CA TRP A 19 28.05 -3.38 -9.01
C TRP A 19 26.92 -3.07 -9.99
N ILE A 20 26.80 -1.82 -10.45
CA ILE A 20 25.81 -1.39 -11.43
C ILE A 20 25.95 -2.19 -12.74
N ARG A 21 27.18 -2.43 -13.20
CA ARG A 21 27.43 -3.24 -14.42
C ARG A 21 27.04 -4.70 -14.26
N GLY A 22 27.17 -5.25 -13.05
CA GLY A 22 26.80 -6.63 -12.73
C GLY A 22 25.32 -6.84 -12.38
N HIS A 23 24.57 -5.77 -12.13
CA HIS A 23 23.18 -5.81 -11.71
C HIS A 23 22.34 -4.91 -12.63
N PRO A 24 22.04 -5.37 -13.87
CA PRO A 24 21.06 -4.69 -14.70
C PRO A 24 19.68 -4.74 -14.04
N ILE A 25 18.86 -3.72 -14.30
CA ILE A 25 17.47 -3.69 -13.82
C ILE A 25 16.70 -4.82 -14.53
N PRO A 26 16.06 -5.75 -13.79
CA PRO A 26 15.27 -6.83 -14.39
C PRO A 26 13.93 -6.31 -14.93
N ASP A 27 13.29 -7.08 -15.81
CA ASP A 27 12.07 -6.67 -16.52
C ASP A 27 10.86 -6.41 -15.60
N ASP A 28 10.86 -7.04 -14.42
CA ASP A 28 9.81 -6.95 -13.40
C ASP A 28 10.07 -5.88 -12.34
N ALA A 29 11.18 -5.14 -12.42
CA ALA A 29 11.52 -4.11 -11.45
C ALA A 29 11.74 -2.74 -12.11
N PRO A 30 11.30 -1.64 -11.46
CA PRO A 30 11.58 -0.29 -11.94
C PRO A 30 13.03 0.16 -11.65
N SER A 31 13.71 -0.50 -10.72
CA SER A 31 15.08 -0.18 -10.28
C SER A 31 15.72 -1.37 -9.58
N VAL A 32 17.04 -1.36 -9.43
CA VAL A 32 17.80 -2.37 -8.68
C VAL A 32 18.75 -1.70 -7.70
N SER A 33 18.77 -2.19 -6.46
CA SER A 33 19.67 -1.71 -5.42
C SER A 33 19.99 -2.84 -4.43
N ASN A 34 21.01 -2.65 -3.59
CA ASN A 34 21.28 -3.59 -2.50
C ASN A 34 20.11 -3.71 -1.51
N PHE A 35 19.27 -2.67 -1.36
CA PHE A 35 18.08 -2.73 -0.51
C PHE A 35 17.00 -3.61 -1.13
N GLU A 36 16.84 -3.55 -2.46
CA GLU A 36 15.88 -4.43 -3.16
C GLU A 36 16.31 -5.88 -3.08
N ASN A 37 17.60 -6.17 -3.26
CA ASN A 37 18.13 -7.53 -3.10
C ASN A 37 17.86 -8.08 -1.68
N LEU A 38 18.10 -7.27 -0.65
CA LEU A 38 17.80 -7.66 0.73
C LEU A 38 16.29 -7.84 0.97
N GLY A 39 15.46 -7.01 0.35
CA GLY A 39 14.00 -7.13 0.37
C GLY A 39 13.55 -8.47 -0.22
N GLN A 40 14.09 -8.86 -1.38
CA GLN A 40 13.82 -10.13 -2.02
C GLN A 40 14.24 -11.32 -1.15
N ASP A 41 15.45 -11.28 -0.58
CA ASP A 41 15.92 -12.32 0.34
C ASP A 41 14.98 -12.48 1.56
N LEU A 42 14.49 -11.36 2.10
CA LEU A 42 13.51 -11.36 3.19
C LEU A 42 12.16 -11.94 2.75
N GLU A 43 11.67 -11.59 1.56
CA GLU A 43 10.43 -12.15 1.00
C GLU A 43 10.53 -13.66 0.81
N PHE A 44 11.67 -14.19 0.34
CA PHE A 44 11.91 -15.62 0.23
C PHE A 44 11.89 -16.31 1.60
N ALA A 45 12.54 -15.74 2.61
CA ALA A 45 12.50 -16.28 3.96
C ALA A 45 11.08 -16.28 4.55
N LEU A 46 10.30 -15.21 4.34
CA LEU A 46 8.90 -15.13 4.77
C LEU A 46 8.03 -16.17 4.06
N LYS A 47 8.22 -16.35 2.75
CA LYS A 47 7.55 -17.38 1.95
C LYS A 47 7.80 -18.77 2.52
N GLU A 48 9.05 -19.11 2.84
CA GLU A 48 9.39 -20.40 3.46
C GLU A 48 8.65 -20.62 4.79
N LEU A 49 8.63 -19.62 5.67
CA LEU A 49 7.92 -19.69 6.96
C LEU A 49 6.40 -19.87 6.80
N LEU A 50 5.80 -19.21 5.80
CA LEU A 50 4.36 -19.28 5.53
C LEU A 50 3.95 -20.61 4.86
N GLU A 51 4.83 -21.19 4.04
CA GLU A 51 4.62 -22.46 3.33
C GLU A 51 4.99 -23.69 4.16
N GLU A 52 5.76 -23.52 5.24
CA GLU A 52 6.19 -24.60 6.12
C GLU A 52 4.99 -25.47 6.55
N LYS A 53 5.14 -26.78 6.31
CA LYS A 53 4.13 -27.78 6.65
C LYS A 53 3.93 -27.78 8.14
N ILE A 54 2.70 -27.51 8.50
CA ILE A 54 2.25 -27.50 9.87
C ILE A 54 2.52 -28.89 10.50
N GLY A 55 3.34 -28.92 11.55
CA GLY A 55 3.68 -30.16 12.26
C GLY A 55 2.44 -30.81 12.88
N ARG A 56 2.48 -32.14 13.11
CA ARG A 56 1.35 -32.90 13.69
C ARG A 56 0.93 -32.43 15.10
N GLU A 57 1.80 -31.71 15.82
CA GLU A 57 1.49 -31.08 17.12
C GLU A 57 0.84 -29.69 16.99
N GLU A 58 1.02 -29.04 15.85
CA GLU A 58 0.36 -27.78 15.52
C GLU A 58 -0.89 -28.09 14.70
N GLN A 59 -2.00 -28.52 15.29
CA GLN A 59 -3.25 -28.06 14.67
C GLN A 59 -3.28 -26.56 14.87
N ILE A 60 -2.66 -25.80 13.96
CA ILE A 60 -2.60 -24.34 14.00
C ILE A 60 -4.01 -23.90 14.29
N ASN A 61 -4.19 -23.38 15.51
CA ASN A 61 -5.44 -22.75 15.87
C ASN A 61 -5.64 -21.66 14.82
N ARG A 62 -6.64 -21.84 13.95
CA ARG A 62 -6.98 -20.89 12.88
C ARG A 62 -7.25 -19.49 13.44
N GLU A 63 -7.51 -19.38 14.74
CA GLU A 63 -7.74 -18.12 15.43
C GLU A 63 -6.45 -17.41 15.86
N SER A 64 -5.32 -18.14 15.94
CA SER A 64 -4.00 -17.57 16.27
C SER A 64 -3.51 -16.61 15.19
N ALA A 65 -2.62 -15.68 15.56
CA ALA A 65 -2.05 -14.71 14.62
C ALA A 65 -1.29 -15.40 13.48
N ILE A 66 -0.48 -16.42 13.79
CA ILE A 66 0.27 -17.22 12.80
C ILE A 66 -0.70 -17.98 11.89
N GLY A 67 -1.77 -18.55 12.46
CA GLY A 67 -2.78 -19.27 11.68
C GLY A 67 -3.54 -18.40 10.70
N LYS A 68 -3.94 -17.20 11.13
CA LYS A 68 -4.56 -16.20 10.25
C LYS A 68 -3.61 -15.76 9.14
N ALA A 69 -2.34 -15.52 9.44
CA ALA A 69 -1.35 -15.13 8.45
C ALA A 69 -1.12 -16.22 7.39
N LYS A 70 -0.90 -17.48 7.80
CA LYS A 70 -0.74 -18.62 6.87
C LYS A 70 -2.01 -18.88 6.05
N PHE A 71 -3.19 -18.73 6.66
CA PHE A 71 -4.46 -18.88 5.95
C PHE A 71 -4.65 -17.77 4.91
N PHE A 72 -4.43 -16.51 5.28
CA PHE A 72 -4.51 -15.37 4.38
C PHE A 72 -3.54 -15.48 3.21
N TYR A 73 -2.30 -15.91 3.46
CA TYR A 73 -1.31 -16.19 2.42
C TYR A 73 -1.83 -17.21 1.39
N LYS A 74 -2.42 -18.32 1.86
CA LYS A 74 -3.00 -19.34 0.97
C LYS A 74 -4.19 -18.85 0.16
N LEU A 75 -5.02 -17.98 0.74
CA LEU A 75 -6.13 -17.37 0.00
C LEU A 75 -5.62 -16.47 -1.12
N CYS A 76 -4.56 -15.69 -0.87
CA CYS A 76 -3.96 -14.80 -1.87
C CYS A 76 -3.36 -15.56 -3.07
N LEU A 77 -2.78 -16.73 -2.83
CA LEU A 77 -2.17 -17.56 -3.88
C LEU A 77 -3.17 -18.43 -4.68
N ASN A 78 -4.42 -18.56 -4.22
CA ASN A 78 -5.40 -19.39 -4.90
C ASN A 78 -6.04 -18.62 -6.06
N GLU A 79 -5.27 -18.46 -7.15
CA GLU A 79 -5.70 -17.73 -8.34
C GLU A 79 -7.00 -18.26 -8.94
N SER A 80 -7.19 -19.59 -8.98
CA SER A 80 -8.42 -20.18 -9.53
C SER A 80 -9.67 -19.70 -8.79
N GLU A 81 -9.66 -19.74 -7.45
CA GLU A 81 -10.78 -19.28 -6.63
C GLU A 81 -11.03 -17.77 -6.82
N ILE A 82 -9.96 -16.99 -6.98
CA ILE A 82 -10.05 -15.55 -7.25
C ILE A 82 -10.70 -15.33 -8.62
N PHE A 83 -10.21 -15.99 -9.68
CA PHE A 83 -10.73 -15.81 -11.04
C PHE A 83 -12.16 -16.31 -11.21
N ASP A 84 -12.58 -17.33 -10.46
CA ASP A 84 -13.94 -17.86 -10.52
C ASP A 84 -14.95 -16.92 -9.82
N ASN A 85 -14.53 -16.17 -8.80
CA ASN A 85 -15.44 -15.40 -7.94
C ASN A 85 -15.28 -13.87 -7.98
N TRP A 86 -14.20 -13.33 -8.55
CA TRP A 86 -13.86 -11.90 -8.44
C TRP A 86 -15.00 -10.98 -8.88
N ARG A 87 -15.74 -11.35 -9.94
CA ARG A 87 -16.81 -10.52 -10.49
C ARG A 87 -17.98 -10.40 -9.52
N THR A 88 -18.41 -11.53 -8.98
CA THR A 88 -19.50 -11.59 -8.00
C THR A 88 -19.14 -10.77 -6.76
N THR A 89 -17.93 -10.96 -6.21
CA THR A 89 -17.47 -10.18 -5.06
C THR A 89 -17.38 -8.69 -5.38
N PHE A 90 -16.90 -8.32 -6.57
CA PHE A 90 -16.84 -6.93 -7.01
C PHE A 90 -18.24 -6.30 -7.11
N ASP A 91 -19.21 -7.02 -7.67
CA ASP A 91 -20.59 -6.56 -7.80
C ASP A 91 -21.26 -6.35 -6.45
N GLU A 92 -21.10 -7.28 -5.51
CA GLU A 92 -21.60 -7.15 -4.14
C GLU A 92 -21.04 -5.89 -3.45
N VAL A 93 -19.75 -5.62 -3.62
CA VAL A 93 -19.11 -4.41 -3.07
C VAL A 93 -19.68 -3.15 -3.73
N VAL A 94 -19.82 -3.13 -5.06
CA VAL A 94 -20.38 -1.97 -5.79
C VAL A 94 -21.81 -1.71 -5.36
N GLU A 95 -22.64 -2.74 -5.22
CA GLU A 95 -24.02 -2.63 -4.74
C GLU A 95 -24.07 -2.11 -3.30
N SER A 96 -23.12 -2.51 -2.43
CA SER A 96 -23.03 -2.01 -1.06
C SER A 96 -22.81 -0.49 -0.96
N PHE A 97 -22.28 0.13 -2.03
CA PHE A 97 -22.12 1.58 -2.16
C PHE A 97 -23.30 2.28 -2.88
N GLY A 98 -24.34 1.51 -3.20
CA GLY A 98 -25.49 1.98 -3.95
C GLY A 98 -25.29 1.95 -5.46
N GLY A 99 -24.17 1.42 -5.98
CA GLY A 99 -23.95 1.27 -7.43
C GLY A 99 -22.85 2.16 -7.99
N TRP A 100 -22.47 1.87 -9.24
CA TRP A 100 -21.48 2.60 -10.03
C TRP A 100 -22.06 2.95 -11.42
N PRO A 101 -22.48 4.20 -11.66
CA PRO A 101 -23.18 4.59 -12.90
C PRO A 101 -22.42 4.31 -14.19
N SER A 102 -21.10 4.55 -14.22
CA SER A 102 -20.24 4.26 -15.39
C SER A 102 -20.17 2.78 -15.77
N LEU A 103 -20.54 1.88 -14.86
CA LEU A 103 -20.62 0.44 -15.10
C LEU A 103 -22.06 -0.03 -15.38
N GLY A 104 -23.03 0.89 -15.50
CA GLY A 104 -24.43 0.56 -15.72
C GLY A 104 -25.20 0.22 -14.44
N HIS A 105 -24.61 0.45 -13.26
CA HIS A 105 -25.27 0.27 -11.97
C HIS A 105 -25.70 1.65 -11.43
N PRO A 106 -26.95 2.09 -11.66
CA PRO A 106 -27.39 3.42 -11.22
C PRO A 106 -27.35 3.53 -9.69
N LEU A 107 -27.14 4.75 -9.19
CA LEU A 107 -27.17 5.00 -7.75
C LEU A 107 -28.54 4.67 -7.18
N GLN A 108 -28.58 3.72 -6.24
CA GLN A 108 -29.79 3.30 -5.54
C GLN A 108 -30.10 4.31 -4.43
N GLY A 109 -31.15 5.10 -4.64
CA GLY A 109 -31.63 6.07 -3.68
C GLY A 109 -30.76 7.32 -3.56
N GLN A 110 -31.14 8.19 -2.64
CA GLN A 110 -30.49 9.48 -2.42
C GLN A 110 -29.40 9.32 -1.35
N ILE A 111 -28.26 8.74 -1.73
CA ILE A 111 -27.11 8.58 -0.83
C ILE A 111 -26.38 9.92 -0.72
N SER A 112 -26.19 10.41 0.51
CA SER A 112 -25.39 11.61 0.73
C SER A 112 -23.91 11.31 0.50
N ILE A 113 -23.19 12.26 -0.08
CA ILE A 113 -21.78 12.07 -0.40
C ILE A 113 -20.93 11.85 0.85
N GLU A 114 -21.31 12.46 1.97
CA GLU A 114 -20.66 12.31 3.27
C GLU A 114 -20.78 10.88 3.79
N ARG A 115 -21.96 10.26 3.65
CA ARG A 115 -22.18 8.88 4.05
C ARG A 115 -21.42 7.91 3.16
N LEU A 116 -21.52 8.09 1.84
CA LEU A 116 -20.78 7.28 0.88
C LEU A 116 -19.27 7.33 1.15
N TYR A 117 -18.73 8.54 1.31
CA TYR A 117 -17.32 8.74 1.62
C TYR A 117 -16.92 8.13 2.97
N GLY A 118 -17.76 8.32 4.00
CA GLY A 118 -17.56 7.74 5.32
C GLY A 118 -17.50 6.21 5.27
N ASP A 119 -18.40 5.57 4.53
CA ASP A 119 -18.39 4.11 4.33
C ASP A 119 -17.13 3.64 3.58
N MET A 120 -16.70 4.35 2.53
CA MET A 120 -15.47 4.05 1.77
C MET A 120 -14.22 4.10 2.66
N VAL A 121 -14.06 5.18 3.44
CA VAL A 121 -12.90 5.36 4.32
C VAL A 121 -12.94 4.37 5.49
N ALA A 122 -14.08 4.22 6.17
CA ALA A 122 -14.18 3.43 7.39
C ALA A 122 -14.06 1.92 7.13
N LYS A 123 -14.65 1.40 6.04
CA LYS A 123 -14.68 -0.04 5.76
C LYS A 123 -13.53 -0.50 4.87
N PHE A 124 -13.14 0.32 3.89
CA PHE A 124 -12.18 -0.08 2.86
C PHE A 124 -10.87 0.69 2.91
N ARG A 125 -10.74 1.69 3.80
CA ARG A 125 -9.60 2.61 3.86
C ARG A 125 -9.30 3.26 2.51
N ALA A 126 -10.35 3.54 1.74
CA ALA A 126 -10.27 4.17 0.44
C ALA A 126 -10.47 5.69 0.59
N ASP A 127 -9.37 6.41 0.86
CA ASP A 127 -9.34 7.87 0.84
C ASP A 127 -9.31 8.37 -0.62
N SER A 128 -10.19 9.31 -1.01
CA SER A 128 -10.22 9.84 -2.39
C SER A 128 -10.27 11.37 -2.49
N LEU A 129 -10.75 12.07 -1.45
CA LEU A 129 -10.84 13.54 -1.42
C LEU A 129 -9.79 14.14 -0.46
N PHE A 130 -9.69 13.57 0.74
CA PHE A 130 -8.74 13.94 1.76
C PHE A 130 -8.45 12.72 2.64
N LYS A 131 -7.21 12.62 3.13
CA LYS A 131 -6.84 11.56 4.05
C LYS A 131 -7.19 11.99 5.47
N ALA A 132 -8.12 11.27 6.09
CA ALA A 132 -8.49 11.47 7.48
C ALA A 132 -7.88 10.35 8.34
N THR A 133 -7.01 10.71 9.29
CA THR A 133 -6.33 9.74 10.15
C THR A 133 -6.30 10.19 11.60
N VAL A 134 -6.32 9.25 12.53
CA VAL A 134 -6.07 9.52 13.94
C VAL A 134 -4.57 9.35 14.18
N GLN A 135 -3.89 10.41 14.62
CA GLN A 135 -2.45 10.42 14.90
C GLN A 135 -2.18 11.07 16.26
N PRO A 136 -1.03 10.79 16.90
CA PRO A 136 -0.58 11.55 18.07
C PRO A 136 -0.52 13.05 17.75
N ASP A 137 -0.86 13.90 18.73
CA ASP A 137 -0.75 15.35 18.59
C ASP A 137 0.73 15.77 18.64
N ASP A 138 1.20 16.48 17.61
CA ASP A 138 2.56 17.00 17.52
C ASP A 138 2.94 17.89 18.72
N LYS A 139 1.95 18.51 19.38
CA LYS A 139 2.14 19.33 20.58
C LYS A 139 2.00 18.55 21.89
N ASN A 140 1.38 17.37 21.86
CA ASN A 140 1.21 16.51 23.03
C ASN A 140 1.04 15.04 22.61
N SER A 141 2.14 14.28 22.66
CA SER A 141 2.16 12.88 22.24
C SER A 141 1.30 11.92 23.08
N GLU A 142 0.77 12.35 24.23
CA GLU A 142 -0.19 11.56 25.02
C GLU A 142 -1.63 11.67 24.48
N LYS A 143 -1.90 12.66 23.62
CA LYS A 143 -3.21 12.89 23.02
C LYS A 143 -3.20 12.47 21.56
N HIS A 144 -4.38 12.13 21.06
CA HIS A 144 -4.62 11.84 19.65
C HIS A 144 -5.54 12.89 19.06
N VAL A 145 -5.29 13.25 17.81
CA VAL A 145 -6.09 14.21 17.05
C VAL A 145 -6.53 13.61 15.72
N LEU A 146 -7.71 14.03 15.25
CA LEU A 146 -8.13 13.76 13.90
C LEU A 146 -7.39 14.72 12.96
N LEU A 147 -6.59 14.16 12.07
CA LEU A 147 -5.80 14.91 11.11
C LEU A 147 -6.36 14.71 9.71
N VAL A 148 -6.73 15.82 9.09
CA VAL A 148 -7.22 15.88 7.70
C VAL A 148 -6.12 16.49 6.84
N ARG A 149 -5.68 15.76 5.82
CA ARG A 149 -4.68 16.21 4.85
C ARG A 149 -5.19 16.02 3.43
N ASP A 150 -4.70 16.84 2.51
CA ASP A 150 -4.92 16.61 1.08
C ASP A 150 -4.33 15.27 0.64
N ILE A 151 -4.98 14.62 -0.33
CA ILE A 151 -4.49 13.38 -0.93
C ILE A 151 -3.52 13.73 -2.06
N SER A 152 -2.22 13.69 -1.77
CA SER A 152 -1.17 14.18 -2.68
C SER A 152 -0.92 13.32 -3.93
N THR A 153 -1.86 12.47 -4.36
CA THR A 153 -1.58 11.37 -5.32
C THR A 153 -2.19 11.51 -6.72
N TYR A 154 -2.73 12.66 -7.12
CA TYR A 154 -3.06 12.90 -8.54
C TYR A 154 -2.03 13.74 -9.31
N ARG A 155 -0.87 14.08 -8.70
CA ARG A 155 0.19 14.86 -9.37
C ARG A 155 1.57 14.20 -9.27
N THR A 156 1.83 13.25 -10.18
CA THR A 156 3.21 12.97 -10.64
C THR A 156 3.33 12.71 -12.15
N TRP A 157 2.25 12.90 -12.92
CA TRP A 157 2.31 12.99 -14.39
C TRP A 157 1.70 14.30 -14.94
N ALA A 158 1.64 15.35 -14.12
CA ALA A 158 1.34 16.70 -14.58
C ALA A 158 2.64 17.50 -14.61
N VAL A 159 3.10 17.80 -15.83
CA VAL A 159 4.18 18.72 -16.17
C VAL A 159 4.22 19.91 -15.20
N SER A 160 5.44 20.20 -14.74
CA SER A 160 5.82 21.31 -13.87
C SER A 160 4.94 22.55 -14.02
N LEU A 161 4.11 22.81 -13.01
CA LEU A 161 3.53 24.12 -12.76
C LEU A 161 3.70 24.41 -11.27
N ASN A 162 4.72 25.22 -10.98
CA ASN A 162 4.96 25.88 -9.70
C ASN A 162 3.65 26.46 -9.14
N CYS A 163 3.24 26.00 -7.95
CA CYS A 163 2.44 26.84 -7.07
C CYS A 163 2.68 26.43 -5.61
N SER A 164 3.37 27.30 -4.86
CA SER A 164 3.50 27.20 -3.41
C SER A 164 2.12 27.24 -2.75
N VAL A 165 1.88 26.34 -1.79
CA VAL A 165 0.69 26.40 -0.93
C VAL A 165 1.12 26.59 0.51
N SER A 166 0.79 27.76 1.05
CA SER A 166 0.77 28.04 2.47
C SER A 166 -0.68 28.05 2.95
N HIS A 167 -1.03 27.17 3.89
CA HIS A 167 -1.76 27.48 5.15
C HIS A 167 -2.49 26.25 5.69
N ASN A 168 -2.15 25.89 6.94
CA ASN A 168 -2.89 25.00 7.81
C ASN A 168 -4.06 25.77 8.44
N VAL A 169 -5.26 25.19 8.43
CA VAL A 169 -6.39 25.64 9.27
C VAL A 169 -6.75 24.50 10.20
N ILE A 170 -6.65 24.73 11.51
CA ILE A 170 -7.06 23.81 12.58
C ILE A 170 -8.43 24.31 13.07
N MET A 171 -9.47 23.48 12.98
CA MET A 171 -10.75 23.75 13.64
C MET A 171 -10.81 23.01 15.00
N PRO A 172 -11.05 23.71 16.12
CA PRO A 172 -11.32 23.08 17.40
C PRO A 172 -12.78 22.59 17.46
N LEU A 173 -12.98 21.36 17.93
CA LEU A 173 -14.29 20.83 18.28
C LEU A 173 -14.64 21.26 19.71
N THR A 174 -15.80 21.92 19.87
CA THR A 174 -16.48 22.16 21.16
C THR A 174 -17.10 20.89 21.71
#